data_AF-A0A842U5A4-F1
#
_entry.id   AF-A0A842U5A4-F1
#
_cell.length_a   1.000
_cell.length_b   1.000
_cell.length_c   1.000
_cell.angle_alpha   90.00
_cell.angle_beta   90.00
_cell.angle_gamma   90.00
#
_symmetry.space_group_name_H-M   'P 1'
#
loop_
_entity.id
_entity.type
_entity.pdbx_description
1 polymer ?
#
loop_
_entity_poly.entity_id
_entity_poly.type
_entity_poly.pdbx_seq_one_letter_code
_entity_poly.pdbx_strand_id
1 'polypeptide(L)'
;MKDKIKIGAVEKVIHTNRMIRRVGLDSDVMIALVDDSKQFSMFKPKIFSRKNLLFINYKVFSELLGHFMYNRKLSKENSLKKIFAYLRKNKITLLKKKDTDINKVQEIFESLKKQKQILDNNAGDKDLMIISIYKVHNINLIFSRNKDDFKPFCEYLGISFEKLQEDLDTMWGQVFGWRRRR
;
A
#
# COMPACT_ATOMS: atom_id res chain seq x y z
N MET A 1 -25.11 -0.13 27.25
CA MET A 1 -23.70 0.19 26.95
C MET A 1 -23.18 -0.87 26.00
N LYS A 2 -22.94 -0.52 24.73
CA LYS A 2 -22.38 -1.43 23.71
C LYS A 2 -21.47 -0.64 22.79
N ASP A 3 -20.31 -1.24 22.52
CA ASP A 3 -19.09 -0.58 22.09
C ASP A 3 -19.14 0.08 20.72
N LYS A 4 -18.82 1.38 20.73
CA LYS A 4 -18.43 2.17 19.55
C LYS A 4 -17.05 1.69 19.08
N ILE A 5 -16.98 0.62 18.30
CA ILE A 5 -15.72 0.17 17.68
C ILE A 5 -15.40 1.09 16.48
N LYS A 6 -14.66 2.15 16.80
CA LYS A 6 -13.51 2.73 16.08
C LYS A 6 -13.61 3.05 14.58
N ILE A 7 -14.67 3.73 14.14
CA ILE A 7 -14.60 4.65 12.97
C ILE A 7 -13.51 5.71 13.21
N GLY A 8 -13.32 6.10 14.47
CA GLY A 8 -12.30 7.06 14.87
C GLY A 8 -10.85 6.57 14.80
N ALA A 9 -10.54 5.29 14.51
CA ALA A 9 -9.14 4.85 14.41
C ALA A 9 -8.49 5.29 13.10
N VAL A 10 -9.16 5.08 11.96
CA VAL A 10 -8.64 5.50 10.64
C VAL A 10 -8.64 7.02 10.51
N GLU A 11 -9.67 7.72 11.02
CA GLU A 11 -9.68 9.18 11.07
C GLU A 11 -8.66 9.76 12.05
N LYS A 12 -8.46 9.18 13.25
CA LYS A 12 -7.42 9.65 14.19
C LYS A 12 -6.03 9.51 13.60
N VAL A 13 -5.73 8.43 12.89
CA VAL A 13 -4.37 8.18 12.36
C VAL A 13 -3.98 9.21 11.29
N ILE A 14 -4.95 9.76 10.57
CA ILE A 14 -4.74 10.82 9.57
C ILE A 14 -4.75 12.24 10.20
N HIS A 15 -5.28 12.40 11.41
CA HIS A 15 -5.47 13.71 12.07
C HIS A 15 -4.76 13.93 13.40
N THR A 16 -3.99 12.97 13.91
CA THR A 16 -3.01 13.24 14.97
C THR A 16 -1.84 14.06 14.38
N ASN A 17 -1.93 15.39 14.53
CA ASN A 17 -0.94 16.45 14.23
C ASN A 17 -1.01 17.20 12.89
N ARG A 18 -2.17 17.38 12.23
CA ARG A 18 -2.30 18.27 11.03
C ARG A 18 -1.34 17.95 9.86
N MET A 19 -0.64 16.82 9.85
CA MET A 19 0.27 16.42 8.77
C MET A 19 -0.47 15.65 7.68
N ILE A 20 -0.43 16.16 6.46
CA ILE A 20 -0.87 15.45 5.27
C ILE A 20 0.07 14.26 5.05
N ARG A 21 -0.41 13.04 5.25
CA ARG A 21 0.39 11.83 5.03
C ARG A 21 0.49 11.49 3.55
N ARG A 22 1.73 11.28 3.06
CA ARG A 22 2.04 10.73 1.75
C ARG A 22 2.11 9.21 1.90
N VAL A 23 1.22 8.51 1.20
CA VAL A 23 0.95 7.10 1.39
C VAL A 23 1.46 6.28 0.21
N GLY A 24 2.36 5.34 0.48
CA GLY A 24 2.83 4.34 -0.47
C GLY A 24 1.93 3.11 -0.46
N LEU A 25 1.64 2.58 -1.64
CA LEU A 25 0.84 1.36 -1.80
C LEU A 25 1.74 0.22 -2.26
N ASP A 26 1.68 -0.90 -1.56
CA ASP A 26 2.38 -2.13 -1.93
C ASP A 26 1.78 -2.80 -3.19
N SER A 27 2.50 -3.72 -3.80
CA SER A 27 2.08 -4.42 -5.03
C SER A 27 0.84 -5.28 -4.83
N ASP A 28 0.76 -6.07 -3.76
CA ASP A 28 -0.42 -6.89 -3.46
C ASP A 28 -1.67 -6.03 -3.25
N VAL A 29 -1.51 -4.89 -2.57
CA VAL A 29 -2.58 -3.90 -2.38
C VAL A 29 -3.02 -3.39 -3.74
N MET A 30 -2.09 -2.97 -4.59
CA MET A 30 -2.42 -2.44 -5.91
C MET A 30 -3.03 -3.49 -6.85
N ILE A 31 -2.57 -4.73 -6.80
CA ILE A 31 -3.14 -5.83 -7.59
C ILE A 31 -4.60 -6.02 -7.22
N ALA A 32 -4.90 -6.14 -5.92
CA ALA A 32 -6.27 -6.26 -5.44
C ALA A 32 -7.13 -5.05 -5.87
N LEU A 33 -6.58 -3.84 -5.77
CA LEU A 33 -7.26 -2.60 -6.15
C LEU A 33 -7.60 -2.53 -7.64
N VAL A 34 -6.70 -2.96 -8.53
CA VAL A 34 -6.87 -2.90 -9.98
C VAL A 34 -7.70 -4.08 -10.50
N ASP A 35 -7.59 -5.26 -9.87
CA ASP A 35 -8.40 -6.44 -10.23
C ASP A 35 -9.85 -6.32 -9.76
N ASP A 36 -10.10 -5.82 -8.55
CA ASP A 36 -11.45 -5.67 -8.00
C ASP A 36 -11.74 -4.23 -7.54
N SER A 37 -12.04 -3.39 -8.53
CA SER A 37 -12.37 -1.97 -8.28
C SER A 37 -13.64 -1.73 -7.44
N LYS A 38 -14.46 -2.76 -7.17
CA LYS A 38 -15.68 -2.63 -6.37
C LYS A 38 -15.40 -2.69 -4.86
N GLN A 39 -14.33 -3.40 -4.45
CA GLN A 39 -13.95 -3.57 -3.03
C GLN A 39 -13.72 -2.24 -2.30
N PHE A 40 -13.37 -1.17 -3.01
CA PHE A 40 -13.07 0.13 -2.41
C PHE A 40 -14.23 1.14 -2.41
N SER A 41 -15.37 0.83 -3.04
CA SER A 41 -16.49 1.79 -3.09
C SER A 41 -17.04 2.16 -1.70
N MET A 42 -16.94 1.24 -0.72
CA MET A 42 -17.35 1.46 0.67
C MET A 42 -16.26 2.00 1.58
N PHE A 43 -14.99 1.81 1.23
CA PHE A 43 -13.87 2.15 2.11
C PHE A 43 -13.21 3.46 1.81
N LYS A 44 -13.47 4.13 0.68
CA LYS A 44 -12.82 5.39 0.27
C LYS A 44 -12.75 6.38 1.45
N PRO A 45 -11.63 6.44 2.20
CA PRO A 45 -11.44 7.54 3.11
C PRO A 45 -11.30 8.77 2.20
N LYS A 46 -11.66 9.96 2.68
CA LYS A 46 -11.51 11.22 1.92
C LYS A 46 -10.10 11.41 1.32
N ILE A 47 -9.11 10.61 1.75
CA ILE A 47 -7.74 10.51 1.23
C ILE A 47 -7.66 10.19 -0.29
N PHE A 48 -8.52 9.33 -0.84
CA PHE A 48 -8.53 9.03 -2.30
C PHE A 48 -9.11 10.18 -3.13
N SER A 49 -9.75 11.17 -2.50
CA SER A 49 -10.32 12.32 -3.22
C SER A 49 -9.29 13.45 -3.45
N ARG A 50 -8.22 13.48 -2.64
CA ARG A 50 -7.20 14.54 -2.65
C ARG A 50 -6.00 14.14 -3.53
N LYS A 51 -5.55 15.06 -4.39
CA LYS A 51 -4.34 14.86 -5.22
C LYS A 51 -3.10 14.75 -4.32
N ASN A 52 -2.08 14.02 -4.79
CA ASN A 52 -0.74 13.92 -4.19
C ASN A 52 -0.66 13.25 -2.81
N LEU A 53 -1.63 12.40 -2.46
CA LEU A 53 -1.58 11.61 -1.22
C LEU A 53 -1.21 10.16 -1.43
N LEU A 54 -1.50 9.59 -2.60
CA LEU A 54 -1.29 8.18 -2.90
C LEU A 54 -0.18 8.02 -3.93
N PHE A 55 0.74 7.11 -3.64
CA PHE A 55 1.93 6.88 -4.44
C PHE A 55 2.15 5.39 -4.66
N ILE A 56 2.62 5.05 -5.86
CA ILE A 56 3.25 3.77 -6.14
C ILE A 56 4.64 4.02 -6.69
N ASN A 57 5.59 3.16 -6.40
CA ASN A 57 6.91 3.25 -7.01
C ASN A 57 7.02 2.37 -8.28
N TYR A 58 8.08 2.59 -9.06
CA TYR A 58 8.30 1.88 -10.32
C TYR A 58 8.49 0.36 -10.14
N LYS A 59 8.94 -0.13 -8.97
CA LYS A 59 9.04 -1.56 -8.68
C LYS A 59 7.66 -2.17 -8.53
N VAL A 60 6.79 -1.54 -7.72
CA VAL A 60 5.37 -1.90 -7.60
C VAL A 60 4.68 -1.87 -8.97
N PHE A 61 4.93 -0.84 -9.79
CA PHE A 61 4.38 -0.76 -11.15
C PHE A 61 4.85 -1.92 -12.05
N SER A 62 6.11 -2.33 -11.93
CA SER A 62 6.66 -3.44 -12.72
C SER A 62 6.02 -4.77 -12.32
N GLU A 63 5.76 -4.97 -11.03
CA GLU A 63 5.07 -6.15 -10.50
C GLU A 63 3.60 -6.21 -10.94
N LEU A 64 2.90 -5.07 -10.88
CA LEU A 64 1.55 -4.93 -11.44
C LEU A 64 1.51 -5.32 -12.91
N LEU A 65 2.43 -4.77 -13.72
CA LEU A 65 2.50 -5.08 -15.14
C LEU A 65 2.76 -6.57 -15.38
N GLY A 66 3.68 -7.16 -14.62
CA GLY A 66 3.95 -8.61 -14.64
C GLY A 66 2.71 -9.43 -14.32
N HIS A 67 1.99 -9.13 -13.24
CA HIS A 67 0.76 -9.83 -12.87
C HIS A 67 -0.29 -9.79 -13.97
N PHE A 68 -0.53 -8.62 -14.58
CA PHE A 68 -1.52 -8.51 -15.66
C PHE A 68 -1.09 -9.24 -16.95
N MET A 69 0.21 -9.21 -17.27
CA MET A 69 0.71 -9.90 -18.46
C MET A 69 0.73 -11.41 -18.29
N TYR A 70 1.24 -11.93 -17.17
CA TYR A 70 1.47 -13.35 -16.98
C TYR A 70 0.27 -14.06 -16.34
N ASN A 71 -0.31 -13.50 -15.28
CA ASN A 71 -1.37 -14.16 -14.51
C ASN A 71 -2.74 -13.91 -15.14
N ARG A 72 -2.99 -12.71 -15.68
CA ARG A 72 -4.24 -12.37 -16.38
C ARG A 72 -4.16 -12.55 -17.90
N LYS A 73 -3.01 -12.96 -18.43
CA LYS A 73 -2.78 -13.22 -19.88
C LYS A 73 -3.16 -12.04 -20.78
N LEU A 74 -3.02 -10.81 -20.28
CA LEU A 74 -3.30 -9.61 -21.07
C LEU A 74 -2.07 -9.23 -21.90
N SER A 75 -2.29 -8.65 -23.08
CA SER A 75 -1.20 -8.03 -23.83
C SER A 75 -0.56 -6.90 -23.02
N LYS A 76 0.71 -6.58 -23.29
CA LYS A 76 1.43 -5.47 -22.65
C LYS A 76 0.66 -4.15 -22.78
N GLU A 77 0.12 -3.89 -23.97
CA GLU A 77 -0.65 -2.67 -24.25
C GLU A 77 -1.94 -2.59 -23.40
N ASN A 78 -2.71 -3.69 -23.34
CA ASN A 78 -3.94 -3.74 -22.54
C ASN A 78 -3.65 -3.64 -21.04
N SER A 79 -2.58 -4.27 -20.57
CA SER A 79 -2.11 -4.18 -19.18
C SER A 79 -1.76 -2.74 -18.81
N LEU A 80 -0.97 -2.04 -19.64
CA LEU A 80 -0.62 -0.64 -19.44
C LEU A 80 -1.87 0.26 -19.46
N LYS A 81 -2.77 0.07 -20.44
CA LYS A 81 -4.03 0.82 -20.51
C LYS A 81 -4.85 0.64 -19.23
N LYS A 82 -5.00 -0.60 -18.74
CA LYS A 82 -5.76 -0.92 -17.52
C LYS A 82 -5.13 -0.27 -16.28
N ILE A 83 -3.82 -0.43 -16.07
CA ILE A 83 -3.12 0.13 -14.92
C ILE A 83 -3.18 1.67 -14.95
N PHE A 84 -2.83 2.31 -16.07
CA PHE A 84 -2.87 3.77 -16.16
C PHE A 84 -4.27 4.36 -16.02
N ALA A 85 -5.30 3.70 -16.57
CA ALA A 85 -6.67 4.12 -16.38
C ALA A 85 -7.05 4.14 -14.89
N TYR A 86 -6.63 3.10 -14.14
CA TYR A 86 -6.87 3.03 -12.70
C TYR A 86 -6.12 4.13 -11.92
N LEU A 87 -4.83 4.33 -12.20
CA LEU A 87 -4.02 5.35 -11.54
C LEU A 87 -4.59 6.75 -11.76
N ARG A 88 -5.00 7.08 -13.00
CA ARG A 88 -5.63 8.37 -13.33
C ARG A 88 -6.96 8.55 -12.63
N LYS A 89 -7.83 7.54 -12.68
CA LYS A 89 -9.16 7.56 -12.04
C LYS A 89 -9.07 7.82 -10.54
N ASN A 90 -8.06 7.24 -9.88
CA ASN A 90 -7.88 7.32 -8.43
C ASN A 90 -6.81 8.33 -7.99
N LYS A 91 -6.29 9.17 -8.90
CA LYS A 91 -5.27 10.19 -8.62
C LYS A 91 -4.01 9.64 -7.90
N ILE A 92 -3.61 8.41 -8.25
CA ILE A 92 -2.42 7.76 -7.69
C ILE A 92 -1.20 8.18 -8.52
N THR A 93 -0.16 8.69 -7.85
CA THR A 93 1.06 9.17 -8.48
C THR A 93 2.09 8.04 -8.61
N LEU A 94 2.63 7.85 -9.82
CA LEU A 94 3.73 6.93 -10.05
C LEU A 94 5.08 7.63 -9.86
N LEU A 95 5.87 7.15 -8.88
CA LEU A 95 7.26 7.54 -8.67
C LEU A 95 8.15 6.80 -9.69
N LYS A 96 8.66 7.53 -10.68
CA LYS A 96 9.45 6.94 -11.77
C LYS A 96 10.90 6.73 -11.33
N LYS A 97 11.54 5.71 -11.90
CA LYS A 97 12.96 5.41 -11.64
C LYS A 97 13.87 6.62 -11.92
N LYS A 98 13.61 7.34 -13.01
CA LYS A 98 14.40 8.53 -13.41
C LYS A 98 14.32 9.70 -12.41
N ASP A 99 13.27 9.74 -11.59
CA ASP A 99 13.02 10.80 -10.61
C ASP A 99 13.44 10.34 -9.20
N THR A 100 14.18 9.23 -9.09
CA THR A 100 14.58 8.61 -7.82
C THR A 100 16.09 8.65 -7.65
N ASP A 101 16.56 9.11 -6.50
CA ASP A 101 17.98 9.08 -6.11
C ASP A 101 18.40 7.64 -5.81
N ILE A 102 18.95 6.97 -6.82
CA ILE A 102 19.29 5.54 -6.76
C ILE A 102 20.39 5.26 -5.73
N ASN A 103 21.34 6.18 -5.55
CA ASN A 103 22.43 6.01 -4.59
C ASN A 103 21.87 5.97 -3.16
N LYS A 104 21.00 6.92 -2.81
CA LYS A 104 20.32 6.91 -1.50
C LYS A 104 19.41 5.70 -1.31
N VAL A 105 18.72 5.26 -2.37
CA VAL A 105 17.92 4.02 -2.30
C VAL A 105 18.82 2.83 -1.94
N GLN A 106 19.99 2.72 -2.57
CA GLN A 106 20.93 1.64 -2.31
C GLN A 106 21.49 1.69 -0.89
N GLU A 107 21.87 2.88 -0.39
CA GLU A 107 22.34 3.07 0.99
C GLU A 107 21.30 2.59 2.02
N ILE A 108 20.05 3.00 1.85
CA ILE A 108 18.94 2.59 2.74
C ILE A 108 18.68 1.08 2.58
N PHE A 109 18.73 0.55 1.37
CA PHE A 109 18.52 -0.87 1.10
C PHE A 109 19.58 -1.75 1.77
N GLU A 110 20.86 -1.40 1.71
CA GLU A 110 21.92 -2.13 2.40
C GLU A 110 21.77 -2.03 3.93
N SER A 111 21.34 -0.88 4.45
CA SER A 111 20.98 -0.72 5.86
C SER A 111 19.83 -1.65 6.27
N LEU A 112 18.77 -1.75 5.45
CA LEU A 112 17.66 -2.68 5.69
C LEU A 112 18.09 -4.14 5.61
N LYS A 113 19.03 -4.50 4.71
CA LYS A 113 19.59 -5.86 4.63
C LYS A 113 20.32 -6.25 5.91
N LYS A 114 21.14 -5.35 6.46
CA LYS A 114 21.78 -5.57 7.76
C LYS A 114 20.75 -5.74 8.87
N GLN A 115 19.72 -4.89 8.88
CA GLN A 115 18.63 -4.99 9.86
C GLN A 115 17.86 -6.31 9.73
N LYS A 116 17.64 -6.80 8.51
CA LYS A 116 17.00 -8.09 8.23
C LYS A 116 17.77 -9.25 8.87
N GLN A 117 19.10 -9.23 8.78
CA GLN A 117 19.97 -10.23 9.41
C GLN A 117 19.89 -10.18 10.95
N ILE A 118 19.83 -8.98 11.53
CA ILE A 118 19.72 -8.79 12.99
C ILE A 118 18.37 -9.30 13.52
N LEU A 119 17.30 -9.04 12.77
CA LEU A 119 15.94 -9.42 13.15
C LEU A 119 15.58 -10.87 12.84
N ASP A 120 16.47 -11.62 12.18
CA ASP A 120 16.21 -12.97 11.64
C ASP A 120 14.87 -13.04 10.88
N ASN A 121 14.65 -12.06 10.00
CA ASN A 121 13.38 -11.88 9.29
C ASN A 121 13.49 -12.33 7.83
N ASN A 122 12.39 -12.87 7.29
CA ASN A 122 12.36 -13.49 5.96
C ASN A 122 11.92 -12.55 4.82
N ALA A 123 11.73 -11.24 5.07
CA ALA A 123 11.28 -10.28 4.07
C ALA A 123 12.08 -10.34 2.77
N GLY A 124 11.40 -10.28 1.63
CA GLY A 124 12.05 -10.35 0.33
C GLY A 124 12.89 -9.10 0.05
N ASP A 125 13.97 -9.27 -0.74
CA ASP A 125 14.76 -8.14 -1.25
C ASP A 125 13.89 -7.15 -2.04
N LYS A 126 12.79 -7.61 -2.63
CA LYS A 126 11.81 -6.76 -3.32
C LYS A 126 11.07 -5.83 -2.35
N ASP A 127 10.63 -6.34 -1.21
CA ASP A 127 9.91 -5.57 -0.19
C ASP A 127 10.81 -4.50 0.42
N LEU A 128 12.03 -4.88 0.79
CA LEU A 128 13.03 -3.93 1.30
C LEU A 128 13.32 -2.84 0.27
N MET A 129 13.44 -3.19 -1.02
CA MET A 129 13.65 -2.21 -2.09
C MET A 129 12.44 -1.25 -2.24
N ILE A 130 11.21 -1.75 -2.14
CA ILE A 130 9.98 -0.94 -2.16
C ILE A 130 10.00 0.08 -1.01
N ILE A 131 10.32 -0.38 0.20
CA ILE A 131 10.41 0.45 1.41
C ILE A 131 11.50 1.52 1.26
N SER A 132 12.69 1.15 0.77
CA SER A 132 13.80 2.10 0.52
C SER A 132 13.41 3.21 -0.45
N ILE A 133 12.74 2.87 -1.56
CA ILE A 133 12.28 3.88 -2.53
C ILE A 133 11.27 4.82 -1.88
N TYR A 134 10.33 4.28 -1.09
CA TYR A 134 9.36 5.11 -0.38
C TYR A 134 10.01 6.06 0.63
N LYS A 135 11.04 5.61 1.34
CA LYS A 135 11.80 6.47 2.25
C LYS A 135 12.44 7.65 1.53
N VAL A 136 13.11 7.42 0.40
CA VAL A 136 13.75 8.47 -0.42
C VAL A 136 12.74 9.50 -0.92
N HIS A 137 11.51 9.08 -1.18
CA HIS A 137 10.41 9.94 -1.66
C HIS A 137 9.58 10.58 -0.55
N ASN A 138 10.07 10.55 0.71
CA ASN A 138 9.40 11.08 1.89
C ASN A 138 7.97 10.56 2.06
N ILE A 139 7.75 9.29 1.71
CA ILE A 139 6.52 8.58 2.03
C ILE A 139 6.56 8.25 3.53
N ASN A 140 5.50 8.62 4.23
CA ASN A 140 5.43 8.51 5.70
C ASN A 140 4.42 7.47 6.18
N LEU A 141 3.67 6.85 5.27
CA LEU A 141 2.78 5.73 5.55
C LEU A 141 2.87 4.73 4.39
N ILE A 142 2.98 3.44 4.70
CA ILE A 142 2.88 2.36 3.71
C ILE A 142 1.68 1.47 4.05
N PHE A 143 0.85 1.20 3.05
CA PHE A 143 -0.16 0.15 3.10
C PHE A 143 0.38 -1.11 2.42
N SER A 144 0.44 -2.21 3.16
CA SER A 144 0.69 -3.56 2.63
C SER A 144 -0.26 -4.57 3.28
N ARG A 145 -0.43 -5.72 2.64
CA ARG A 145 -1.08 -6.89 3.23
C ARG A 145 -0.10 -7.73 4.04
N ASN A 146 1.19 -7.64 3.76
CA ASN A 146 2.23 -8.41 4.40
C ASN A 146 2.82 -7.64 5.59
N LYS A 147 2.23 -7.87 6.77
CA LYS A 147 2.63 -7.16 7.99
C LYS A 147 4.03 -7.51 8.44
N ASP A 148 4.40 -8.78 8.39
CA ASP A 148 5.62 -9.28 9.03
C ASP A 148 6.86 -8.88 8.21
N ASP A 149 6.71 -8.72 6.90
CA ASP A 149 7.80 -8.30 6.01
C ASP A 149 7.95 -6.78 5.88
N PHE A 150 6.92 -5.99 6.25
CA PHE A 150 6.98 -4.53 6.13
C PHE A 150 7.13 -3.83 7.47
N LYS A 151 6.39 -4.25 8.50
CA LYS A 151 6.25 -3.49 9.75
C LYS A 151 7.60 -3.24 10.45
N PRO A 152 8.47 -4.25 10.67
CA PRO A 152 9.73 -4.04 11.39
C PRO A 152 10.66 -3.03 10.69
N PHE A 153 10.72 -3.09 9.36
CA PHE A 153 11.58 -2.20 8.55
C PHE A 153 11.00 -0.80 8.41
N CYS A 154 9.67 -0.68 8.35
CA CYS A 154 9.00 0.61 8.41
C CYS A 154 9.27 1.31 9.75
N GLU A 155 9.16 0.58 10.87
CA GLU A 155 9.48 1.09 12.20
C GLU A 155 10.95 1.55 12.30
N TYR A 156 11.88 0.74 11.82
CA TYR A 156 13.30 1.08 11.75
C TYR A 156 13.58 2.40 11.00
N LEU A 157 12.86 2.66 9.90
CA LEU A 157 13.01 3.87 9.10
C LEU A 157 12.11 5.03 9.53
N GLY A 158 11.31 4.87 10.59
CA GLY A 158 10.33 5.88 11.03
C GLY A 158 9.21 6.14 10.00
N ILE A 159 8.84 5.12 9.24
CA ILE A 159 7.69 5.14 8.32
C ILE A 159 6.52 4.48 9.06
N SER A 160 5.35 5.12 9.05
CA SER A 160 4.14 4.48 9.60
C SER A 160 3.76 3.28 8.73
N PHE A 161 3.31 2.21 9.37
CA PHE A 161 2.81 1.02 8.69
C PHE A 161 1.35 0.79 9.05
N GLU A 162 0.52 0.52 8.05
CA GLU A 162 -0.83 0.04 8.26
C GLU A 162 -1.08 -1.22 7.41
N LYS A 163 -1.53 -2.28 8.07
CA LYS A 163 -1.99 -3.49 7.37
C LYS A 163 -3.32 -3.15 6.73
N LEU A 164 -3.43 -3.30 5.42
CA LEU A 164 -4.73 -3.28 4.76
C LEU A 164 -5.41 -4.62 5.08
N GLN A 165 -6.13 -4.65 6.20
CA GLN A 165 -6.80 -5.84 6.71
C GLN A 165 -7.90 -6.26 5.73
N GLU A 166 -7.99 -7.56 5.42
CA GLU A 166 -9.10 -8.15 4.65
C GLU A 166 -10.43 -8.18 5.43
N ASP A 167 -10.59 -7.35 6.47
CA ASP A 167 -11.81 -7.22 7.28
C ASP A 167 -12.91 -6.46 6.53
N LEU A 168 -13.07 -6.71 5.23
CA LEU A 168 -14.36 -6.51 4.59
C LEU A 168 -15.36 -7.47 5.25
N ASP A 169 -15.12 -8.78 5.26
CA ASP A 169 -16.10 -9.78 5.74
C ASP A 169 -16.47 -9.62 7.23
N THR A 170 -15.48 -9.32 8.08
CA THR A 170 -15.70 -9.08 9.52
C THR A 170 -16.44 -7.75 9.77
N MET A 171 -16.20 -6.71 8.96
CA MET A 171 -16.98 -5.47 9.03
C MET A 171 -18.41 -5.63 8.49
N TRP A 172 -18.63 -6.45 7.46
CA TRP A 172 -19.98 -6.75 6.94
C TRP A 172 -20.83 -7.54 7.95
N GLY A 173 -20.24 -8.52 8.66
CA GLY A 173 -20.94 -9.29 9.69
C GLY A 173 -21.36 -8.45 10.91
N GLN A 174 -20.57 -7.43 11.27
CA GLN A 174 -20.85 -6.54 12.40
C GLN A 174 -21.76 -5.36 12.04
N VAL A 175 -21.70 -4.84 10.81
CA VAL A 175 -22.49 -3.69 10.36
C VAL A 175 -23.89 -4.09 9.86
N PHE A 176 -24.05 -5.25 9.23
CA PHE A 176 -25.33 -5.66 8.63
C PHE A 176 -26.12 -6.72 9.40
N GLY A 177 -25.65 -7.19 10.56
CA GLY A 177 -26.48 -8.00 11.46
C GLY A 177 -27.19 -9.17 10.80
N TRP A 178 -26.53 -9.87 9.86
CA TRP A 178 -27.08 -11.09 9.27
C TRP A 178 -27.04 -12.20 10.33
N ARG A 179 -28.09 -12.24 11.16
CA ARG A 179 -28.52 -13.49 11.78
C ARG A 179 -28.85 -14.42 10.62
N ARG A 180 -27.98 -15.39 10.35
CA ARG A 180 -28.40 -16.62 9.66
C ARG A 180 -29.51 -17.23 10.51
N ARG A 181 -30.77 -16.94 10.16
CA ARG A 181 -31.86 -17.81 10.56
C ARG A 181 -31.63 -19.11 9.81
N ARG A 182 -31.43 -20.17 10.60
CA ARG A 182 -31.45 -21.56 10.14
C ARG A 182 -32.75 -21.84 9.41
#